data_AF-A0A947VQ80-F1
#
_entry.id   AF-A0A947VQ80-F1
#
_cell.length_a   1.000
_cell.length_b   1.000
_cell.length_c   1.000
_cell.angle_alpha   90.00
_cell.angle_beta   90.00
_cell.angle_gamma   90.00
#
_symmetry.space_group_name_H-M   'P 1'
#
loop_
_entity.id
_entity.type
_entity.pdbx_description
1 polymer ?
#
loop_
_entity_poly.entity_id
_entity_poly.type
_entity_poly.pdbx_seq_one_letter_code
_entity_poly.pdbx_strand_id
1 'polypeptide(L)'
;MNRRSISNSIVRLAALGTILASGSRLVAQERPLPPLAEYSIRLSDSIVFEVDPRIELLSGAQSATSWVRDSRGPGGGDNRYFNELSALFKPFSGSRGVRESQAMTRRGFSYDAPPAFVLSLDGGAAMLPPAEGWSEYLVRRAGSAARLDAFASALAKLYEDAEFEGFLAKHEEDYRRWLSEASDGFDAASVSAWIEDFYGRPSIPAEYRFVFAPAMFPGGGYGFSRVVGDGDDRRMLVYQVVRAQGSADGGPGFPSGSSLAML
;
A
#
# COMPACT_ATOMS: atom_id res chain seq x y z
N MET A 1 31.17 86.02 30.39
CA MET A 1 32.61 85.70 30.61
C MET A 1 32.82 84.21 30.34
N ASN A 2 33.81 83.89 29.48
CA ASN A 2 34.40 82.58 29.12
C ASN A 2 33.47 81.49 28.51
N ARG A 3 33.55 81.16 27.21
CA ARG A 3 34.62 80.51 26.38
C ARG A 3 34.65 78.98 26.46
N ARG A 4 34.38 78.34 25.30
CA ARG A 4 34.96 77.12 24.65
C ARG A 4 33.82 76.26 24.07
N SER A 5 33.55 76.15 22.76
CA SER A 5 34.33 75.82 21.56
C SER A 5 34.47 74.30 21.26
N ILE A 6 34.22 73.99 19.97
CA ILE A 6 34.64 72.83 19.13
C ILE A 6 33.66 71.65 18.93
N SER A 7 32.90 71.76 17.81
CA SER A 7 32.80 70.86 16.63
C SER A 7 33.20 69.37 16.73
N ASN A 8 32.36 68.47 16.22
CA ASN A 8 32.65 67.74 14.97
C ASN A 8 31.53 66.80 14.51
N SER A 9 31.17 66.97 13.24
CA SER A 9 30.28 66.15 12.43
C SER A 9 30.83 64.72 12.24
N ILE A 10 29.96 63.71 12.31
CA ILE A 10 30.26 62.36 11.79
C ILE A 10 29.14 61.93 10.85
N VAL A 11 29.56 61.77 9.60
CA VAL A 11 28.86 61.15 8.47
C VAL A 11 28.58 59.68 8.79
N ARG A 12 27.32 59.23 8.67
CA ARG A 12 26.98 57.80 8.69
C ARG A 12 26.92 57.27 7.25
N LEU A 13 27.91 56.45 6.92
CA LEU A 13 28.03 55.67 5.69
C LEU A 13 26.89 54.63 5.61
N ALA A 14 26.19 54.58 4.48
CA ALA A 14 25.27 53.50 4.15
C ALA A 14 26.06 52.28 3.68
N ALA A 15 25.90 51.15 4.36
CA ALA A 15 26.40 49.85 3.91
C ALA A 15 25.39 49.22 2.95
N LEU A 16 25.74 49.12 1.67
CA LEU A 16 25.07 48.24 0.71
C LEU A 16 25.38 46.78 1.09
N GLY A 17 24.37 46.06 1.59
CA GLY A 17 24.43 44.62 1.77
C GLY A 17 24.21 43.91 0.44
N THR A 18 25.22 43.18 -0.02
CA THR A 18 25.14 42.25 -1.15
C THR A 18 24.28 41.06 -0.75
N ILE A 19 23.13 40.86 -1.40
CA ILE A 19 22.33 39.63 -1.26
C ILE A 19 23.00 38.55 -2.10
N LEU A 20 23.76 37.67 -1.43
CA LEU A 20 24.19 36.40 -2.00
C LEU A 20 22.97 35.47 -2.08
N ALA A 21 22.49 35.22 -3.29
CA ALA A 21 21.55 34.15 -3.57
C ALA A 21 22.22 32.82 -3.23
N SER A 22 21.96 32.30 -2.03
CA SER A 22 22.30 30.94 -1.67
C SER A 22 21.39 30.00 -2.46
N GLY A 23 21.93 29.48 -3.57
CA GLY A 23 21.33 28.36 -4.28
C GLY A 23 21.34 27.14 -3.36
N SER A 24 20.25 26.94 -2.62
CA SER A 24 19.95 25.66 -2.00
C SER A 24 19.80 24.65 -3.13
N ARG A 25 20.87 23.89 -3.40
CA ARG A 25 20.74 22.59 -4.05
C ARG A 25 19.82 21.79 -3.13
N LEU A 26 18.57 21.60 -3.56
CA LEU A 26 17.74 20.50 -3.09
C LEU A 26 18.57 19.25 -3.33
N VAL A 27 19.22 18.75 -2.28
CA VAL A 27 19.74 17.39 -2.27
C VAL A 27 18.49 16.55 -2.46
N ALA A 28 18.36 15.91 -3.63
CA ALA A 28 17.32 14.93 -3.85
C ALA A 28 17.52 13.88 -2.77
N GLN A 29 16.62 13.87 -1.78
CA GLN A 29 16.65 12.87 -0.73
C GLN A 29 16.44 11.53 -1.44
N GLU A 30 17.43 10.63 -1.36
CA GLU A 30 17.29 9.28 -1.89
C GLU A 30 16.00 8.67 -1.35
N ARG A 31 15.16 8.18 -2.26
CA ARG A 31 13.88 7.58 -1.92
C ARG A 31 14.11 6.09 -1.76
N PRO A 32 14.17 5.55 -0.53
CA PRO A 32 14.41 4.13 -0.32
C PRO A 32 13.24 3.31 -0.88
N LEU A 33 13.53 2.05 -1.22
CA LEU A 33 12.50 1.11 -1.64
C LEU A 33 11.50 0.84 -0.52
N PRO A 34 10.21 0.63 -0.84
CA PRO A 34 9.26 0.18 0.15
C PRO A 34 9.73 -1.15 0.75
N PRO A 35 9.73 -1.30 2.08
CA PRO A 35 10.08 -2.57 2.71
C PRO A 35 9.12 -3.68 2.26
N LEU A 36 9.55 -4.93 2.47
CA LEU A 36 8.61 -6.05 2.38
C LEU A 36 7.57 -5.96 3.48
N ALA A 37 6.40 -6.53 3.26
CA ALA A 37 5.44 -6.70 4.34
C ALA A 37 6.04 -7.59 5.45
N GLU A 38 5.60 -7.35 6.70
CA GLU A 38 6.04 -8.10 7.88
C GLU A 38 5.86 -9.61 7.71
N TYR A 39 4.74 -10.01 7.09
CA TYR A 39 4.42 -11.40 6.80
C TYR A 39 4.80 -11.72 5.36
N SER A 40 6.08 -11.98 5.11
CA SER A 40 6.60 -12.28 3.78
C SER A 40 7.60 -13.44 3.77
N ILE A 41 7.67 -14.14 2.63
CA ILE A 41 8.70 -15.12 2.30
C ILE A 41 9.26 -14.80 0.92
N ARG A 42 10.59 -14.80 0.82
CA ARG A 42 11.30 -14.59 -0.45
C ARG A 42 11.57 -15.95 -1.10
N LEU A 43 11.04 -16.16 -2.31
CA LEU A 43 11.18 -17.43 -3.05
C LEU A 43 12.34 -17.39 -4.06
N SER A 44 12.71 -16.18 -4.51
CA SER A 44 13.89 -15.92 -5.35
C SER A 44 14.34 -14.46 -5.18
N ASP A 45 15.38 -14.04 -5.91
CA ASP A 45 15.83 -12.65 -5.89
C ASP A 45 14.73 -11.66 -6.32
N SER A 46 13.81 -12.09 -7.18
CA SER A 46 12.74 -11.26 -7.75
C SER A 46 11.34 -11.63 -7.29
N ILE A 47 11.09 -12.79 -6.66
CA ILE A 47 9.74 -13.22 -6.25
C ILE A 47 9.59 -13.23 -4.73
N VAL A 48 8.52 -12.58 -4.26
CA VAL A 48 8.10 -12.53 -2.86
C VAL A 48 6.64 -12.93 -2.75
N PHE A 49 6.33 -13.77 -1.78
CA PHE A 49 4.97 -14.03 -1.33
C PHE A 49 4.73 -13.29 -0.02
N GLU A 50 3.61 -12.58 0.12
CA GLU A 50 3.32 -11.80 1.31
C GLU A 50 1.84 -11.71 1.65
N VAL A 51 1.54 -11.47 2.92
CA VAL A 51 0.23 -10.94 3.37
C VAL A 51 0.46 -9.49 3.77
N ASP A 52 -0.18 -8.57 3.05
CA ASP A 52 0.03 -7.14 3.26
C ASP A 52 -1.02 -6.55 4.23
N PRO A 53 -0.60 -5.96 5.37
CA PRO A 53 -1.51 -5.33 6.33
C PRO A 53 -2.47 -4.30 5.73
N ARG A 54 -2.05 -3.59 4.67
CA ARG A 54 -2.86 -2.55 4.02
C ARG A 54 -4.00 -3.16 3.22
N ILE A 55 -3.78 -4.34 2.62
CA ILE A 55 -4.82 -5.13 1.94
C ILE A 55 -5.81 -5.71 2.95
N GLU A 56 -5.35 -6.21 4.09
CA GLU A 56 -6.24 -6.75 5.12
C GLU A 56 -7.07 -5.66 5.80
N LEU A 57 -6.47 -4.49 6.08
CA LEU A 57 -7.21 -3.32 6.57
C LEU A 57 -8.29 -2.88 5.58
N LEU A 58 -7.97 -2.84 4.28
CA LEU A 58 -8.92 -2.52 3.23
C LEU A 58 -10.08 -3.53 3.22
N SER A 59 -9.77 -4.82 3.31
CA SER A 59 -10.76 -5.90 3.36
C SER A 59 -11.67 -5.77 4.59
N GLY A 60 -11.10 -5.45 5.75
CA GLY A 60 -11.84 -5.16 6.97
C GLY A 60 -12.78 -3.97 6.82
N ALA A 61 -12.28 -2.84 6.29
CA ALA A 61 -13.10 -1.68 6.01
C ALA A 61 -14.24 -1.98 5.01
N GLN A 62 -13.95 -2.76 3.96
CA GLN A 62 -14.92 -3.16 2.93
C GLN A 62 -15.95 -4.17 3.43
N SER A 63 -15.62 -5.01 4.42
CA SER A 63 -16.56 -5.97 5.04
C SER A 63 -17.80 -5.29 5.61
N ALA A 64 -17.65 -4.03 6.06
CA ALA A 64 -18.73 -3.20 6.59
C ALA A 64 -19.45 -2.36 5.52
N THR A 65 -19.15 -2.56 4.24
CA THR A 65 -19.76 -1.81 3.12
C THR A 65 -20.71 -2.68 2.29
N SER A 66 -21.50 -2.02 1.44
CA SER A 66 -22.36 -2.69 0.46
C SER A 66 -21.59 -3.58 -0.52
N TRP A 67 -20.30 -3.32 -0.75
CA TRP A 67 -19.48 -4.11 -1.69
C TRP A 67 -19.48 -5.59 -1.32
N VAL A 68 -19.13 -5.88 -0.06
CA VAL A 68 -19.02 -7.24 0.45
C VAL A 68 -20.40 -7.78 0.80
N ARG A 69 -21.20 -7.01 1.55
CA ARG A 69 -22.51 -7.43 2.06
C ARG A 69 -23.48 -7.84 0.95
N ASP A 70 -23.46 -7.15 -0.18
CA ASP A 70 -24.50 -7.33 -1.19
C ASP A 70 -24.06 -8.27 -2.34
N SER A 71 -22.75 -8.56 -2.52
CA SER A 71 -22.32 -9.27 -3.73
C SER A 71 -20.96 -9.99 -3.71
N ARG A 72 -20.11 -9.80 -2.69
CA ARG A 72 -18.69 -10.24 -2.74
C ARG A 72 -18.14 -10.80 -1.43
N GLY A 73 -18.99 -11.17 -0.48
CA GLY A 73 -18.58 -11.95 0.70
C GLY A 73 -18.17 -13.38 0.35
N PRO A 74 -17.63 -14.15 1.31
CA PRO A 74 -17.45 -15.58 1.13
C PRO A 74 -18.80 -16.21 0.78
N GLY A 75 -18.80 -17.09 -0.23
CA GLY A 75 -20.02 -17.74 -0.74
C GLY A 75 -20.64 -18.74 0.25
N GLY A 76 -19.91 -19.08 1.32
CA GLY A 76 -20.36 -19.89 2.46
C GLY A 76 -19.99 -19.23 3.80
N GLY A 77 -20.68 -19.63 4.87
CA GLY A 77 -20.55 -19.02 6.21
C GLY A 77 -19.27 -19.38 6.99
N ASP A 78 -18.40 -20.23 6.45
CA ASP A 78 -17.38 -20.93 7.24
C ASP A 78 -15.95 -20.38 7.10
N ASN A 79 -15.77 -19.19 6.47
CA ASN A 79 -14.48 -18.52 6.51
C ASN A 79 -14.24 -17.86 7.87
N ARG A 80 -13.60 -18.62 8.78
CA ARG A 80 -13.32 -18.19 10.15
C ARG A 80 -12.54 -16.87 10.20
N TYR A 81 -11.49 -16.72 9.38
CA TYR A 81 -10.66 -15.52 9.37
C TYR A 81 -11.46 -14.26 8.99
N PHE A 82 -12.24 -14.33 7.91
CA PHE A 82 -13.09 -13.24 7.47
C PHE A 82 -14.18 -12.92 8.50
N ASN A 83 -14.74 -13.93 9.17
CA ASN A 83 -15.72 -13.72 10.24
C ASN A 83 -15.11 -12.99 11.43
N GLU A 84 -13.89 -13.36 11.83
CA GLU A 84 -13.15 -12.67 12.91
C GLU A 84 -12.80 -11.23 12.50
N LEU A 85 -12.32 -11.02 11.27
CA LEU A 85 -12.06 -9.67 10.73
C LEU A 85 -13.35 -8.83 10.69
N SER A 86 -14.43 -9.37 10.15
CA SER A 86 -15.72 -8.68 10.07
C SER A 86 -16.26 -8.33 11.46
N ALA A 87 -16.07 -9.21 12.44
CA ALA A 87 -16.44 -8.95 13.83
C ALA A 87 -15.61 -7.81 14.43
N LEU A 88 -14.30 -7.75 14.16
CA LEU A 88 -13.43 -6.65 14.57
C LEU A 88 -13.91 -5.30 14.02
N PHE A 89 -14.29 -5.24 12.74
CA PHE A 89 -14.69 -3.99 12.08
C PHE A 89 -16.14 -3.57 12.35
N LYS A 90 -16.97 -4.44 12.92
CA LYS A 90 -18.39 -4.17 13.18
C LYS A 90 -18.64 -2.91 14.04
N PRO A 91 -17.92 -2.66 15.16
CA PRO A 91 -18.09 -1.44 15.94
C PRO A 91 -17.67 -0.17 15.18
N PHE A 92 -16.82 -0.31 14.17
CA PHE A 92 -16.27 0.79 13.37
C PHE A 92 -17.06 1.03 12.07
N SER A 93 -18.23 0.44 11.90
CA SER A 93 -19.05 0.61 10.69
C SER A 93 -19.42 2.08 10.41
N GLY A 94 -19.49 2.89 11.47
CA GLY A 94 -19.71 4.34 11.40
C GLY A 94 -18.44 5.17 11.30
N SER A 95 -17.24 4.58 11.31
CA SER A 95 -15.96 5.30 11.26
C SER A 95 -15.74 6.04 9.95
N ARG A 96 -14.82 7.00 9.94
CA ARG A 96 -14.47 7.71 8.70
C ARG A 96 -13.93 6.74 7.64
N GLY A 97 -13.04 5.81 8.00
CA GLY A 97 -12.46 4.84 7.06
C GLY A 97 -13.52 4.01 6.33
N VAL A 98 -14.50 3.48 7.06
CA VAL A 98 -15.61 2.71 6.45
C VAL A 98 -16.51 3.59 5.58
N ARG A 99 -16.84 4.82 6.04
CA ARG A 99 -17.67 5.74 5.26
C ARG A 99 -16.99 6.19 3.96
N GLU A 100 -15.70 6.49 4.00
CA GLU A 100 -14.93 6.83 2.79
C GLU A 100 -14.86 5.63 1.84
N SER A 101 -14.58 4.42 2.35
CA SER A 101 -14.61 3.18 1.55
C SER A 101 -15.97 2.96 0.87
N GLN A 102 -17.07 3.16 1.60
CA GLN A 102 -18.43 3.08 1.05
C GLN A 102 -18.71 4.16 0.00
N ALA A 103 -18.25 5.39 0.23
CA ALA A 103 -18.43 6.51 -0.71
C ALA A 103 -17.63 6.30 -2.00
N MET A 104 -16.41 5.79 -1.88
CA MET A 104 -15.54 5.41 -2.99
C MET A 104 -16.17 4.28 -3.81
N THR A 105 -16.65 3.23 -3.14
CA THR A 105 -17.37 2.12 -3.77
C THR A 105 -18.56 2.60 -4.61
N ARG A 106 -19.41 3.47 -4.06
CA ARG A 106 -20.60 4.02 -4.76
C ARG A 106 -20.25 4.82 -6.01
N ARG A 107 -19.02 5.33 -6.11
CA ARG A 107 -18.53 6.08 -7.28
C ARG A 107 -17.87 5.17 -8.34
N GLY A 108 -17.85 3.86 -8.12
CA GLY A 108 -17.20 2.91 -9.01
C GLY A 108 -15.72 2.66 -8.71
N PHE A 109 -15.20 3.14 -7.57
CA PHE A 109 -13.87 2.77 -7.08
C PHE A 109 -13.93 1.33 -6.53
N SER A 110 -13.72 0.38 -7.42
CA SER A 110 -14.04 -1.04 -7.24
C SER A 110 -13.06 -1.91 -8.03
N TYR A 111 -13.13 -3.22 -7.84
CA TYR A 111 -12.25 -4.20 -8.47
C TYR A 111 -10.78 -3.99 -8.11
N ASP A 112 -9.95 -3.62 -9.09
CA ASP A 112 -8.50 -3.48 -9.01
C ASP A 112 -8.05 -2.14 -8.40
N ALA A 113 -8.90 -1.10 -8.47
CA ALA A 113 -8.54 0.23 -8.00
C ALA A 113 -8.31 0.31 -6.46
N PRO A 114 -9.16 -0.31 -5.60
CA PRO A 114 -8.91 -0.31 -4.17
C PRO A 114 -7.61 -1.02 -3.74
N PRO A 115 -7.32 -2.26 -4.21
CA PRO A 115 -6.02 -2.89 -3.94
C PRO A 115 -4.83 -2.06 -4.45
N ALA A 116 -4.91 -1.55 -5.69
CA ALA A 116 -3.85 -0.70 -6.25
C ALA A 116 -3.60 0.57 -5.41
N PHE A 117 -4.66 1.16 -4.86
CA PHE A 117 -4.54 2.30 -3.97
C PHE A 117 -3.79 1.97 -2.68
N VAL A 118 -4.18 0.91 -1.97
CA VAL A 118 -3.52 0.61 -0.69
C VAL A 118 -2.09 0.11 -0.87
N LEU A 119 -1.78 -0.60 -1.96
CA LEU A 119 -0.41 -1.00 -2.31
C LEU A 119 0.44 0.18 -2.83
N SER A 120 -0.19 1.29 -3.19
CA SER A 120 0.50 2.55 -3.51
C SER A 120 0.85 3.38 -2.26
N LEU A 121 0.32 3.05 -1.09
CA LEU A 121 0.62 3.79 0.13
C LEU A 121 2.04 3.51 0.63
N ASP A 122 2.67 4.49 1.26
CA ASP A 122 3.96 4.33 1.93
C ASP A 122 3.77 4.33 3.46
N GLY A 123 4.82 4.00 4.22
CA GLY A 123 4.82 4.13 5.69
C GLY A 123 4.01 3.07 6.46
N GLY A 124 3.62 1.96 5.81
CA GLY A 124 2.95 0.84 6.47
C GLY A 124 1.65 1.27 7.17
N ALA A 125 1.59 1.11 8.50
CA ALA A 125 0.45 1.51 9.33
C ALA A 125 0.08 3.00 9.23
N ALA A 126 1.05 3.86 8.88
CA ALA A 126 0.81 5.30 8.75
C ALA A 126 0.01 5.68 7.48
N MET A 127 -0.12 4.76 6.50
CA MET A 127 -0.89 4.95 5.26
C MET A 127 -0.59 6.30 4.57
N LEU A 128 0.69 6.59 4.38
CA LEU A 128 1.12 7.85 3.77
C LEU A 128 0.88 7.81 2.25
N PRO A 129 0.52 8.94 1.61
CA PRO A 129 0.49 9.02 0.16
C PRO A 129 1.85 8.64 -0.46
N PRO A 130 1.88 8.02 -1.65
CA PRO A 130 3.12 7.65 -2.35
C PRO A 130 4.03 8.86 -2.54
N ALA A 131 5.32 8.70 -2.26
CA ALA A 131 6.31 9.76 -2.44
C ALA A 131 6.41 10.25 -3.90
N GLU A 132 6.13 9.39 -4.88
CA GLU A 132 6.07 9.74 -6.31
C GLU A 132 4.73 10.33 -6.76
N GLY A 133 3.75 10.40 -5.86
CA GLY A 133 2.39 10.87 -6.14
C GLY A 133 1.48 9.77 -6.71
N TRP A 134 0.19 10.08 -6.74
CA TRP A 134 -0.83 9.14 -7.24
C TRP A 134 -0.76 8.98 -8.75
N SER A 135 -0.90 7.75 -9.23
CA SER A 135 -1.05 7.49 -10.67
C SER A 135 -2.29 8.18 -11.23
N GLU A 136 -2.23 8.62 -12.49
CA GLU A 136 -3.39 9.19 -13.20
C GLU A 136 -4.59 8.25 -13.17
N TYR A 137 -4.31 6.95 -13.25
CA TYR A 137 -5.30 5.89 -13.13
C TYR A 137 -6.09 5.98 -11.82
N LEU A 138 -5.39 6.00 -10.67
CA LEU A 138 -6.03 6.07 -9.36
C LEU A 138 -6.74 7.41 -9.16
N VAL A 139 -6.13 8.53 -9.58
CA VAL A 139 -6.75 9.86 -9.50
C VAL A 139 -8.07 9.88 -10.27
N ARG A 140 -8.10 9.34 -11.50
CA ARG A 140 -9.30 9.24 -12.31
C ARG A 140 -10.36 8.34 -11.67
N ARG A 141 -9.97 7.16 -11.19
CA ARG A 141 -10.90 6.22 -10.52
C ARG A 141 -11.50 6.80 -9.24
N ALA A 142 -10.73 7.57 -8.48
CA ALA A 142 -11.18 8.24 -7.25
C ALA A 142 -11.95 9.55 -7.51
N GLY A 143 -11.66 10.21 -8.63
CA GLY A 143 -12.15 11.52 -9.01
C GLY A 143 -11.24 12.68 -8.60
N SER A 144 -10.31 12.49 -7.66
CA SER A 144 -9.23 13.44 -7.36
C SER A 144 -8.15 12.83 -6.45
N ALA A 145 -6.95 13.40 -6.48
CA ALA A 145 -5.87 13.07 -5.54
C ALA A 145 -6.27 13.36 -4.08
N ALA A 146 -6.91 14.50 -3.83
CA ALA A 146 -7.37 14.87 -2.49
C ALA A 146 -8.33 13.84 -1.86
N ARG A 147 -9.10 13.10 -2.66
CA ARG A 147 -9.95 12.00 -2.16
C ARG A 147 -9.13 10.78 -1.77
N LEU A 148 -8.07 10.47 -2.50
CA LEU A 148 -7.14 9.40 -2.16
C LEU A 148 -6.42 9.73 -0.85
N ASP A 149 -5.93 10.97 -0.68
CA ASP A 149 -5.29 11.43 0.55
C ASP A 149 -6.24 11.36 1.75
N ALA A 150 -7.49 11.83 1.55
CA ALA A 150 -8.52 11.76 2.58
C ALA A 150 -8.85 10.31 2.97
N PHE A 151 -8.88 9.39 2.00
CA PHE A 151 -9.12 7.98 2.26
C PHE A 151 -7.94 7.33 2.98
N ALA A 152 -6.70 7.65 2.58
CA ALA A 152 -5.47 7.15 3.19
C ALA A 152 -5.40 7.54 4.68
N SER A 153 -5.62 8.82 4.99
CA SER A 153 -5.70 9.33 6.36
C SER A 153 -6.83 8.67 7.17
N ALA A 154 -7.97 8.41 6.53
CA ALA A 154 -9.08 7.72 7.20
C ALA A 154 -8.78 6.24 7.50
N LEU A 155 -7.98 5.58 6.66
CA LEU A 155 -7.49 4.23 6.90
C LEU A 155 -6.42 4.20 8.00
N ALA A 156 -5.47 5.13 8.02
CA ALA A 156 -4.49 5.24 9.11
C ALA A 156 -5.19 5.35 10.47
N LYS A 157 -6.16 6.26 10.58
CA LYS A 157 -6.94 6.40 11.81
C LYS A 157 -7.74 5.14 12.16
N LEU A 158 -8.28 4.46 11.16
CA LEU A 158 -9.01 3.20 11.37
C LEU A 158 -8.08 2.08 11.85
N TYR A 159 -6.85 2.02 11.34
CA TYR A 159 -5.82 1.08 11.79
C TYR A 159 -5.55 1.25 13.29
N GLU A 160 -5.35 2.51 13.73
CA GLU A 160 -5.14 2.87 15.13
C GLU A 160 -6.37 2.59 16.00
N ASP A 161 -7.55 3.10 15.59
CA ASP A 161 -8.79 3.00 16.38
C ASP A 161 -9.24 1.54 16.57
N ALA A 162 -8.95 0.66 15.60
CA ALA A 162 -9.27 -0.77 15.65
C ALA A 162 -8.19 -1.61 16.31
N GLU A 163 -7.09 -1.01 16.79
CA GLU A 163 -5.90 -1.71 17.30
C GLU A 163 -5.46 -2.82 16.33
N PHE A 164 -5.44 -2.50 15.03
CA PHE A 164 -5.41 -3.51 13.96
C PHE A 164 -4.13 -4.36 13.97
N GLU A 165 -3.02 -3.80 14.46
CA GLU A 165 -1.78 -4.53 14.71
C GLU A 165 -2.00 -5.77 15.60
N GLY A 166 -2.83 -5.65 16.65
CA GLY A 166 -3.16 -6.77 17.52
C GLY A 166 -3.92 -7.88 16.80
N PHE A 167 -4.77 -7.53 15.83
CA PHE A 167 -5.44 -8.51 14.98
C PHE A 167 -4.45 -9.22 14.06
N LEU A 168 -3.52 -8.49 13.44
CA LEU A 168 -2.50 -9.06 12.57
C LEU A 168 -1.60 -10.04 13.34
N ALA A 169 -1.07 -9.61 14.50
CA ALA A 169 -0.22 -10.44 15.35
C ALA A 169 -0.92 -11.73 15.81
N LYS A 170 -2.23 -11.67 16.12
CA LYS A 170 -3.02 -12.85 16.49
C LYS A 170 -3.06 -13.93 15.38
N HIS A 171 -2.95 -13.54 14.11
CA HIS A 171 -3.03 -14.41 12.95
C HIS A 171 -1.67 -14.68 12.27
N GLU A 172 -0.57 -14.27 12.90
CA GLU A 172 0.78 -14.42 12.36
C GLU A 172 1.12 -15.87 11.97
N GLU A 173 0.74 -16.84 12.81
CA GLU A 173 0.93 -18.27 12.51
C GLU A 173 0.08 -18.74 11.32
N ASP A 174 -1.15 -18.23 11.19
CA ASP A 174 -2.03 -18.54 10.06
C ASP A 174 -1.42 -18.00 8.75
N TYR A 175 -0.90 -16.77 8.75
CA TYR A 175 -0.23 -16.18 7.58
C TYR A 175 0.99 -16.97 7.16
N ARG A 176 1.86 -17.34 8.11
CA ARG A 176 3.03 -18.18 7.83
C ARG A 176 2.64 -19.51 7.22
N ARG A 177 1.62 -20.18 7.78
CA ARG A 177 1.12 -21.45 7.25
C ARG A 177 0.62 -21.27 5.81
N TRP A 178 -0.24 -20.30 5.54
CA TRP A 178 -0.80 -20.11 4.20
C TRP A 178 0.25 -19.77 3.15
N LEU A 179 1.22 -18.92 3.51
CA LEU A 179 2.34 -18.60 2.61
C LEU A 179 3.21 -19.85 2.35
N SER A 180 3.47 -20.65 3.39
CA SER A 180 4.22 -21.91 3.24
C SER A 180 3.48 -22.91 2.33
N GLU A 181 2.18 -23.12 2.57
CA GLU A 181 1.34 -24.02 1.75
C GLU A 181 1.27 -23.54 0.30
N ALA A 182 1.12 -22.24 0.06
CA ALA A 182 1.08 -21.68 -1.28
C ALA A 182 2.45 -21.72 -1.97
N SER A 183 3.55 -21.67 -1.22
CA SER A 183 4.90 -21.77 -1.79
C SER A 183 5.32 -23.21 -2.14
N ASP A 184 4.64 -24.21 -1.58
CA ASP A 184 4.97 -25.61 -1.85
C ASP A 184 4.75 -25.95 -3.33
N GLY A 185 5.79 -26.49 -3.95
CA GLY A 185 5.82 -26.79 -5.40
C GLY A 185 5.80 -25.56 -6.31
N PHE A 186 6.01 -24.34 -5.82
CA PHE A 186 6.10 -23.14 -6.66
C PHE A 186 7.47 -23.07 -7.38
N ASP A 187 7.45 -23.01 -8.71
CA ASP A 187 8.65 -22.87 -9.53
C ASP A 187 8.96 -21.40 -9.84
N ALA A 188 9.65 -20.75 -8.90
CA ALA A 188 10.01 -19.34 -9.01
C ALA A 188 10.89 -19.03 -10.23
N ALA A 189 11.72 -19.97 -10.68
CA ALA A 189 12.61 -19.78 -11.82
C ALA A 189 11.81 -19.78 -13.12
N SER A 190 10.93 -20.76 -13.32
CA SER A 190 10.07 -20.83 -14.50
C SER A 190 9.10 -19.65 -14.57
N VAL A 191 8.49 -19.26 -13.45
CA VAL A 191 7.58 -18.10 -13.42
C VAL A 191 8.33 -16.81 -13.75
N SER A 192 9.49 -16.57 -13.14
CA SER A 192 10.31 -15.38 -13.45
C SER A 192 10.67 -15.31 -14.94
N ALA A 193 11.10 -16.45 -15.51
CA ALA A 193 11.47 -16.54 -16.92
C ALA A 193 10.26 -16.29 -17.84
N TRP A 194 9.10 -16.85 -17.51
CA TRP A 194 7.88 -16.64 -18.28
C TRP A 194 7.43 -15.17 -18.26
N ILE A 195 7.45 -14.51 -17.09
CA ILE A 195 7.06 -13.09 -17.00
C ILE A 195 7.99 -12.22 -17.85
N GLU A 196 9.31 -12.47 -17.80
CA GLU A 196 10.28 -11.77 -18.64
C GLU A 196 10.10 -12.03 -20.14
N ASP A 197 9.72 -13.25 -20.54
CA ASP A 197 9.46 -13.58 -21.95
C ASP A 197 8.18 -12.91 -22.45
N PHE A 198 7.12 -12.93 -21.64
CA PHE A 198 5.81 -12.39 -22.02
C PHE A 198 5.79 -10.86 -22.09
N TYR A 199 6.31 -10.18 -21.06
CA TYR A 199 6.30 -8.72 -20.98
C TYR A 199 7.56 -8.06 -21.55
N GLY A 200 8.57 -8.85 -21.87
CA GLY A 200 9.92 -8.37 -22.16
C GLY A 200 10.69 -8.05 -20.88
N ARG A 201 12.02 -8.07 -20.98
CA ARG A 201 12.88 -7.71 -19.86
C ARG A 201 12.70 -6.22 -19.51
N PRO A 202 12.33 -5.90 -18.25
CA PRO A 202 12.18 -4.52 -17.85
C PRO A 202 13.53 -3.80 -17.90
N SER A 203 13.50 -2.51 -18.25
CA SER A 203 14.70 -1.66 -18.33
C SER A 203 15.29 -1.30 -16.96
N ILE A 204 14.57 -1.62 -15.89
CA ILE A 204 14.99 -1.51 -14.48
C ILE A 204 14.68 -2.84 -13.78
N PRO A 205 15.36 -3.20 -12.69
CA PRO A 205 15.08 -4.46 -12.00
C PRO A 205 13.64 -4.52 -11.47
N ALA A 206 13.00 -5.68 -11.60
CA ALA A 206 11.63 -5.91 -11.17
C ALA A 206 11.55 -6.85 -9.96
N GLU A 207 10.63 -6.56 -9.05
CA GLU A 207 10.24 -7.45 -7.95
C GLU A 207 8.75 -7.77 -8.08
N TYR A 208 8.45 -9.06 -8.15
CA TYR A 208 7.12 -9.63 -8.26
C TYR A 208 6.61 -10.02 -6.87
N ARG A 209 5.59 -9.33 -6.39
CA ARG A 209 5.00 -9.52 -5.07
C ARG A 209 3.62 -10.16 -5.20
N PHE A 210 3.50 -11.42 -4.78
CA PHE A 210 2.23 -12.13 -4.69
C PHE A 210 1.62 -11.84 -3.33
N VAL A 211 0.58 -11.00 -3.32
CA VAL A 211 -0.08 -10.54 -2.09
C VAL A 211 -1.30 -11.41 -1.83
N PHE A 212 -1.19 -12.32 -0.88
CA PHE A 212 -2.27 -13.20 -0.46
C PHE A 212 -3.24 -12.42 0.41
N ALA A 213 -4.49 -12.35 -0.04
CA ALA A 213 -5.56 -11.55 0.55
C ALA A 213 -6.65 -12.45 1.16
N PRO A 214 -6.44 -12.98 2.37
CA PRO A 214 -7.33 -13.98 2.98
C PRO A 214 -8.76 -13.49 3.22
N ALA A 215 -8.98 -12.19 3.35
CA ALA A 215 -10.32 -11.61 3.49
C ALA A 215 -10.91 -11.02 2.19
N MET A 216 -10.25 -11.16 1.04
CA MET A 216 -10.78 -10.70 -0.25
C MET A 216 -11.37 -11.86 -1.08
N PHE A 217 -12.58 -11.66 -1.58
CA PHE A 217 -13.35 -12.66 -2.33
C PHE A 217 -14.01 -12.08 -3.60
N PRO A 218 -14.66 -12.92 -4.43
CA PRO A 218 -14.33 -14.35 -4.61
C PRO A 218 -12.93 -14.50 -5.22
N GLY A 219 -12.41 -15.72 -5.34
CA GLY A 219 -11.04 -16.00 -5.81
C GLY A 219 -10.62 -15.37 -7.15
N GLY A 220 -9.39 -15.62 -7.57
CA GLY A 220 -8.74 -14.93 -8.69
C GLY A 220 -7.82 -13.82 -8.19
N GLY A 221 -7.59 -12.77 -8.97
CA GLY A 221 -6.63 -11.75 -8.56
C GLY A 221 -6.70 -10.42 -9.29
N TYR A 222 -5.89 -9.48 -8.79
CA TYR A 222 -5.70 -8.16 -9.39
C TYR A 222 -4.22 -7.91 -9.60
N GLY A 223 -3.87 -7.36 -10.76
CA GLY A 223 -2.52 -6.92 -11.08
C GLY A 223 -2.37 -5.42 -10.88
N PHE A 224 -1.24 -4.99 -10.31
CA PHE A 224 -0.87 -3.59 -10.20
C PHE A 224 0.65 -3.45 -10.29
N SER A 225 1.15 -2.45 -10.99
CA SER A 225 2.59 -2.17 -11.01
C SER A 225 2.88 -0.70 -10.75
N ARG A 226 3.96 -0.41 -10.02
CA ARG A 226 4.49 0.94 -9.84
C ARG A 226 6.01 0.95 -9.88
N VAL A 227 6.57 2.08 -10.28
CA VAL A 227 8.01 2.32 -10.21
C VAL A 227 8.29 3.10 -8.94
N VAL A 228 9.21 2.60 -8.14
CA VAL A 228 9.65 3.18 -6.87
C VAL A 228 11.15 3.42 -6.89
N GLY A 229 11.65 4.21 -5.94
CA GLY A 229 13.06 4.59 -5.87
C GLY A 229 13.44 5.67 -6.89
N ASP A 230 14.73 6.03 -6.88
CA ASP A 230 15.33 6.99 -7.82
C ASP A 230 16.73 6.53 -8.24
N GLY A 231 17.25 7.07 -9.36
CA GLY A 231 18.57 6.70 -9.88
C GLY A 231 18.76 5.18 -10.09
N ASP A 232 19.87 4.66 -9.55
CA ASP A 232 20.25 3.24 -9.66
C ASP A 232 19.41 2.32 -8.76
N ASP A 233 18.69 2.90 -7.79
CA ASP A 233 17.78 2.19 -6.88
C ASP A 233 16.36 2.11 -7.43
N ARG A 234 16.09 2.60 -8.65
CA ARG A 234 14.78 2.43 -9.27
C ARG A 234 14.44 0.96 -9.42
N ARG A 235 13.24 0.59 -9.00
CA ARG A 235 12.70 -0.76 -9.14
C ARG A 235 11.26 -0.70 -9.65
N MET A 236 10.90 -1.68 -10.46
CA MET A 236 9.51 -1.94 -10.81
C MET A 236 8.92 -2.94 -9.81
N LEU A 237 7.94 -2.53 -9.01
CA LEU A 237 7.18 -3.45 -8.19
C LEU A 237 5.95 -3.90 -8.98
N VAL A 238 5.80 -5.21 -9.15
CA VAL A 238 4.65 -5.84 -9.79
C VAL A 238 3.91 -6.65 -8.75
N TYR A 239 2.72 -6.20 -8.38
CA TYR A 239 1.86 -6.84 -7.41
C TYR A 239 0.84 -7.73 -8.12
N GLN A 240 0.74 -8.97 -7.67
CA GLN A 240 -0.34 -9.89 -7.99
C GLN A 240 -1.10 -10.18 -6.70
N VAL A 241 -2.26 -9.55 -6.52
CA VAL A 241 -3.14 -9.85 -5.40
C VAL A 241 -3.80 -11.20 -5.66
N VAL A 242 -3.63 -12.15 -4.76
CA VAL A 242 -4.21 -13.50 -4.81
C VAL A 242 -5.37 -13.56 -3.81
N ARG A 243 -6.60 -13.59 -4.32
CA ARG A 243 -7.82 -13.58 -3.51
C ARG A 243 -8.21 -15.00 -3.09
N ALA A 244 -8.76 -15.09 -1.89
CA ALA A 244 -9.25 -16.31 -1.28
C ALA A 244 -10.46 -16.91 -2.04
N GLN A 245 -10.55 -18.24 -2.10
CA GLN A 245 -11.63 -18.96 -2.78
C GLN A 245 -12.96 -19.02 -1.98
N GLY A 246 -13.08 -18.36 -0.82
CA GLY A 246 -14.36 -18.02 -0.15
C GLY A 246 -15.34 -19.16 0.16
N SER A 247 -14.94 -20.40 -0.09
CA SER A 247 -15.73 -21.63 -0.02
C SER A 247 -14.91 -22.79 0.57
N ALA A 248 -13.68 -22.53 1.00
CA ALA A 248 -12.85 -23.52 1.67
C ALA A 248 -13.28 -23.68 3.13
N ASP A 249 -13.43 -24.92 3.57
CA ASP A 249 -13.78 -25.25 4.96
C ASP A 249 -12.67 -24.78 5.90
N GLY A 250 -13.01 -23.88 6.84
CA GLY A 250 -12.11 -23.47 7.92
C GLY A 250 -11.05 -22.41 7.60
N GLY A 251 -10.98 -21.89 6.36
CA GLY A 251 -9.98 -20.87 5.99
C GLY A 251 -10.20 -20.18 4.63
N PRO A 252 -9.30 -19.25 4.23
CA PRO A 252 -9.38 -18.51 2.96
C PRO A 252 -9.34 -19.39 1.71
N GLY A 253 -8.52 -20.44 1.71
CA GLY A 253 -8.29 -21.30 0.54
C GLY A 253 -7.58 -20.55 -0.59
N PHE A 254 -6.30 -20.85 -0.81
CA PHE A 254 -5.50 -20.27 -1.88
C PHE A 254 -5.11 -21.33 -2.93
N PRO A 255 -4.81 -20.92 -4.18
CA PRO A 255 -4.21 -21.82 -5.15
C PRO A 255 -2.87 -22.37 -4.64
N SER A 256 -2.55 -23.62 -5.00
CA SER A 256 -1.24 -24.22 -4.71
C SER A 256 -0.12 -23.50 -5.48
N GLY A 257 1.13 -23.68 -5.04
CA GLY A 257 2.30 -23.17 -5.76
C GLY A 257 2.38 -23.66 -7.20
N SER A 258 2.08 -24.94 -7.41
CA SER A 258 1.98 -25.53 -8.75
C SER A 258 0.89 -24.88 -9.63
N SER A 259 -0.24 -24.47 -9.04
CA SER A 259 -1.31 -23.78 -9.78
C SER A 259 -0.92 -22.34 -10.10
N LEU A 260 -0.25 -21.65 -9.17
CA LEU A 260 0.28 -20.30 -9.38
C LEU A 260 1.40 -20.28 -10.42
N ALA A 261 2.16 -21.36 -10.55
CA ALA A 261 3.23 -21.49 -11.54
C ALA A 261 2.73 -21.73 -12.98
N MET A 262 1.43 -21.94 -13.18
CA MET A 262 0.80 -22.08 -14.50
C MET A 262 0.10 -20.80 -14.98
N LEU A 263 0.25 -19.68 -14.26
CA LEU A 263 -0.22 -18.35 -14.68
C LEU A 263 0.54 -17.86 -15.91
#